data_AF-A0A8J2VSZ9-F1
#
_entry.id   AF-A0A8J2VSZ9-F1
#
_cell.length_a   1.000
_cell.length_b   1.000
_cell.length_c   1.000
_cell.angle_alpha   90.00
_cell.angle_beta   90.00
_cell.angle_gamma   90.00
#
_symmetry.space_group_name_H-M   'P 1'
#
loop_
_entity.id
_entity.type
_entity.pdbx_description
1 polymer ?
#
loop_
_entity_poly.entity_id
_entity_poly.type
_entity_poly.pdbx_seq_one_letter_code
_entity_poly.pdbx_strand_id
1 'polypeptide(L)'
;MIPPWDLEAKVLASIYEVRTAARRENRLVTPEELLRVRRDGEAEVHRKWTMALQDARYGRWTIDALLPVLERWSVVGTQTRSPHLPAGEDSGYYSSYILYV
;
A
#
# COMPACT_ATOMS: atom_id res chain seq x y z
N MET A 1 14.83 -3.57 10.58
CA MET A 1 13.67 -3.34 9.70
C MET A 1 13.78 -1.92 9.18
N ILE A 2 13.75 -1.70 7.87
CA ILE A 2 13.76 -0.33 7.33
C ILE A 2 12.35 0.22 7.55
N PRO A 3 12.19 1.30 8.32
CA PRO A 3 10.87 1.83 8.59
C PRO A 3 10.21 2.38 7.30
N PRO A 4 8.87 2.45 7.24
CA PRO A 4 8.17 2.88 6.03
C PRO A 4 8.60 4.25 5.49
N TRP A 5 8.92 5.21 6.37
CA TRP A 5 9.40 6.54 5.98
C TRP A 5 10.78 6.54 5.32
N ASP A 6 11.63 5.56 5.66
CA ASP A 6 12.93 5.38 4.98
C ASP A 6 12.75 4.89 3.53
N LEU A 7 11.59 4.31 3.19
CA LEU A 7 11.32 3.81 1.84
C LEU A 7 10.96 4.95 0.90
N GLU A 8 10.07 5.83 1.35
CA GLU A 8 9.74 7.05 0.61
C GLU A 8 10.97 7.96 0.49
N ALA A 9 11.79 8.05 1.54
CA ALA A 9 13.07 8.75 1.49
C ALA A 9 14.03 8.18 0.41
N LYS A 10 14.09 6.86 0.22
CA LYS A 10 14.92 6.23 -0.82
C LYS A 10 14.42 6.52 -2.24
N VAL A 11 13.11 6.50 -2.45
CA VAL A 11 12.51 6.86 -3.74
C VAL A 11 12.78 8.33 -4.05
N LEU A 12 12.61 9.22 -3.07
CA LEU A 12 12.91 10.65 -3.19
C LEU A 12 14.40 10.92 -3.44
N ALA A 13 15.29 10.17 -2.79
CA ALA A 13 16.73 10.25 -3.03
C ALA A 13 17.08 9.88 -4.48
N SER A 14 16.48 8.81 -5.01
CA SER A 14 16.68 8.37 -6.40
C SER A 14 16.20 9.44 -7.41
N ILE A 15 15.05 10.07 -7.15
CA ILE A 15 14.53 11.20 -7.94
C ILE A 15 15.49 12.40 -7.88
N TYR A 16 16.04 12.69 -6.71
CA TYR A 16 16.98 13.78 -6.52
C TYR A 16 18.29 13.55 -7.28
N GLU A 17 18.83 12.33 -7.26
CA GLU A 17 20.02 11.96 -8.04
C GLU A 17 19.81 12.17 -9.54
N VAL A 18 18.66 11.77 -10.07
CA VAL A 18 18.32 11.98 -11.49
C VAL A 18 18.22 13.46 -11.85
N ARG A 19 17.59 14.26 -10.97
CA ARG A 19 17.51 15.72 -11.15
C ARG A 19 18.88 16.39 -11.10
N THR A 20 19.73 15.98 -10.17
CA THR A 20 21.07 16.55 -10.04
C THR A 20 21.98 16.15 -11.20
N ALA A 21 21.87 14.91 -11.70
CA ALA A 21 22.57 14.46 -12.90
C ALA A 21 22.16 15.27 -14.14
N ALA A 22 20.86 15.41 -14.40
CA ALA A 22 20.36 16.19 -15.53
C ALA A 22 20.76 17.67 -15.44
N ARG A 23 20.78 18.24 -14.22
CA ARG A 23 21.26 19.61 -14.00
C ARG A 23 22.74 19.77 -14.37
N ARG A 24 23.59 18.78 -14.08
CA ARG A 24 25.02 18.81 -14.49
C ARG A 24 25.17 18.79 -16.00
N GLU A 25 24.22 18.18 -16.71
CA GLU A 25 24.16 18.08 -18.17
C GLU A 25 23.42 19.25 -18.82
N ASN A 26 22.97 20.27 -18.06
CA ASN A 26 22.08 21.34 -18.53
C ASN A 26 20.82 20.83 -19.25
N ARG A 27 20.33 19.66 -18.83
CA ARG A 27 19.16 18.98 -19.38
C ARG A 27 17.96 19.11 -18.43
N LEU A 28 16.77 19.23 -19.01
CA LEU A 28 15.52 19.14 -18.25
C LEU A 28 15.12 17.67 -18.09
N VAL A 29 14.74 17.29 -16.87
CA VAL A 29 14.17 15.97 -16.60
C VAL A 29 12.69 16.00 -16.96
N THR A 30 12.23 15.02 -17.75
CA THR A 30 10.81 14.95 -18.10
C THR A 30 9.99 14.32 -16.97
N PRO A 31 8.69 14.62 -16.89
CA PRO A 31 7.79 13.94 -15.97
C PRO A 31 7.81 12.41 -16.10
N GLU A 32 7.91 11.90 -17.33
CA GLU A 32 7.94 10.46 -17.63
C GLU A 32 9.20 9.79 -17.08
N GLU A 33 10.35 10.46 -17.16
CA GLU A 33 11.60 9.98 -16.57
C GLU A 33 11.48 9.88 -15.05
N LEU A 34 10.89 10.90 -14.40
CA LEU A 34 10.66 10.88 -12.96
C LEU A 34 9.69 9.78 -12.53
N LEU A 35 8.61 9.57 -13.30
CA LEU A 35 7.66 8.49 -13.04
C LEU A 35 8.29 7.12 -13.21
N ARG A 36 9.18 6.94 -14.19
CA ARG A 36 9.95 5.69 -14.34
C ARG A 36 10.84 5.45 -13.13
N VAL A 37 11.64 6.45 -12.73
CA VAL A 37 12.53 6.35 -11.56
C VAL A 37 11.75 6.05 -10.29
N ARG A 38 10.58 6.66 -10.13
CA ARG A 38 9.68 6.36 -9.01
C ARG A 38 9.23 4.90 -9.02
N ARG A 39 8.70 4.41 -10.14
CA ARG A 39 8.25 3.01 -10.28
C ARG A 39 9.38 2.03 -10.02
N ASP A 40 10.57 2.29 -10.55
CA ASP A 40 11.74 1.44 -10.38
C ASP A 40 12.18 1.41 -8.90
N GLY A 41 12.18 2.58 -8.24
CA GLY A 41 12.47 2.70 -6.81
C GLY A 41 11.45 1.97 -5.93
N GLU A 42 10.16 2.10 -6.22
CA GLU A 42 9.07 1.39 -5.53
C GLU A 42 9.18 -0.12 -5.72
N ALA A 43 9.48 -0.59 -6.94
CA ALA A 43 9.65 -2.01 -7.24
C ALA A 43 10.85 -2.62 -6.49
N GLU A 44 11.99 -1.91 -6.45
CA GLU A 44 13.17 -2.35 -5.72
C GLU A 44 12.95 -2.38 -4.21
N VAL A 45 12.22 -1.40 -3.67
CA VAL A 45 11.77 -1.39 -2.28
C VAL A 45 10.90 -2.62 -2.00
N HIS A 46 9.90 -2.88 -2.83
CA HIS A 46 8.99 -4.01 -2.65
C HIS A 46 9.74 -5.35 -2.70
N ARG A 47 10.71 -5.48 -3.62
CA ARG A 47 11.59 -6.66 -3.72
C ARG A 47 12.40 -6.86 -2.43
N LYS A 48 13.05 -5.80 -1.92
CA LYS A 48 13.82 -5.86 -0.67
C LYS A 48 12.96 -6.22 0.53
N TRP A 49 11.74 -5.69 0.60
CA TRP A 49 10.77 -6.06 1.63
C TRP A 49 10.35 -7.53 1.54
N THR A 50 10.05 -7.99 0.33
CA THR A 50 9.68 -9.40 0.10
C THR A 50 10.81 -10.33 0.56
N MET A 51 12.06 -10.03 0.20
CA MET A 51 13.23 -10.78 0.65
C MET A 51 13.40 -10.73 2.17
N ALA A 52 13.20 -9.57 2.79
CA ALA A 52 13.30 -9.43 4.25
C ALA A 52 12.21 -10.23 4.97
N LEU A 53 10.99 -10.29 4.43
CA LEU A 53 9.87 -11.05 5.01
C LEU A 53 10.01 -12.56 4.85
N GLN A 54 10.80 -13.02 3.87
CA GLN A 54 11.15 -14.44 3.72
C GLN A 54 12.09 -14.95 4.84
N ASP A 55 12.80 -14.04 5.53
CA ASP A 55 13.53 -14.39 6.75
C ASP A 55 12.53 -14.69 7.88
N ALA A 56 12.63 -15.89 8.44
CA ALA A 56 11.73 -16.40 9.47
C ALA A 56 11.60 -15.46 10.69
N ARG A 57 12.66 -14.72 11.03
CA ARG A 57 12.63 -13.76 12.14
C ARG A 57 11.75 -12.55 11.82
N TYR A 58 11.94 -11.94 10.66
CA TYR A 58 11.21 -10.72 10.28
C TYR A 58 9.79 -11.01 9.78
N GLY A 59 9.58 -12.16 9.14
CA GLY A 59 8.26 -12.65 8.77
C GLY A 59 7.38 -12.88 10.00
N ARG A 60 7.91 -13.55 11.04
CA ARG A 60 7.16 -13.78 12.28
C ARG A 60 6.79 -12.47 12.99
N TRP A 61 7.73 -11.54 13.13
CA TRP A 61 7.46 -10.24 13.75
C TRP A 61 6.43 -9.42 12.99
N THR A 62 6.43 -9.50 11.66
CA THR A 62 5.46 -8.79 10.83
C THR A 62 4.07 -9.40 10.96
N ILE A 63 3.97 -10.73 11.00
CA ILE A 63 2.70 -11.42 11.28
C ILE A 63 2.19 -11.03 12.68
N ASP A 64 3.04 -11.12 13.71
CA ASP A 64 2.66 -10.80 15.09
C ASP A 64 2.19 -9.34 15.23
N ALA A 65 2.78 -8.40 14.47
CA ALA A 65 2.39 -6.99 14.47
C ALA A 65 1.09 -6.70 13.71
N LEU A 66 0.83 -7.42 12.60
CA LEU A 66 -0.36 -7.21 11.76
C LEU A 66 -1.59 -7.97 12.27
N LEU A 67 -1.39 -9.09 12.97
CA LEU A 67 -2.47 -9.97 13.43
C LEU A 67 -3.58 -9.23 14.19
N PRO A 68 -3.30 -8.33 15.16
CA PRO A 68 -4.36 -7.63 15.90
C PRO A 68 -5.20 -6.68 15.03
N VAL A 69 -4.61 -6.13 13.95
CA VAL A 69 -5.32 -5.24 13.01
C VAL A 69 -6.20 -6.08 12.08
N LEU A 70 -5.68 -7.21 11.59
CA LEU A 70 -6.43 -8.14 10.75
C LEU A 70 -7.61 -8.78 11.51
N GLU A 71 -7.40 -9.16 12.77
CA GLU A 71 -8.46 -9.67 13.64
C GLU A 71 -9.57 -8.63 13.83
N ARG A 72 -9.21 -7.37 14.08
CA ARG A 72 -10.18 -6.27 14.18
C ARG A 72 -11.02 -6.10 12.91
N TRP A 73 -10.43 -6.25 11.73
CA TRP A 73 -11.17 -6.18 10.47
C TRP A 73 -12.03 -7.42 10.21
N SER A 74 -11.59 -8.60 10.65
CA SER A 74 -12.37 -9.83 10.50
C SER A 74 -13.71 -9.78 11.27
N VAL A 75 -13.74 -9.10 12.42
CA VAL A 75 -14.97 -8.88 13.21
C VAL A 75 -15.98 -8.00 12.47
N VAL A 76 -15.51 -6.98 11.74
CA VAL A 76 -16.35 -6.07 10.95
C VAL A 76 -16.96 -6.79 9.74
N GLY A 77 -16.22 -7.72 9.12
CA GLY A 77 -16.70 -8.55 8.01
C GLY A 77 -17.73 -9.62 8.41
N THR A 78 -17.71 -10.09 9.66
CA THR A 78 -18.74 -11.03 10.17
C THR A 78 -20.03 -10.34 10.62
N GLN A 79 -20.01 -9.02 10.88
CA GLN A 79 -21.21 -8.26 11.24
C GLN A 79 -22.17 -8.06 10.05
N THR A 80 -21.71 -8.22 8.81
CA THR A 80 -22.54 -8.06 7.60
C THR A 80 -23.31 -9.32 7.19
N ARG A 81 -23.21 -10.42 7.95
CA ARG A 81 -23.93 -11.67 7.66
C ARG A 81 -24.86 -12.10 8.80
N SER A 82 -25.76 -11.20 9.17
CA SER A 82 -27.03 -11.58 9.80
C SER A 82 -28.14 -10.63 9.36
N PRO A 83 -28.94 -10.99 8.35
CA PRO A 83 -30.30 -10.51 8.30
C PRO A 83 -31.13 -11.48 9.14
N HIS A 84 -31.40 -11.11 10.39
CA HIS A 84 -32.64 -11.57 11.00
C HIS A 84 -33.77 -11.01 10.12
N LEU A 85 -34.39 -11.87 9.30
CA LEU A 85 -35.67 -11.57 8.68
C LEU A 85 -36.74 -11.58 9.77
N PRO A 86 -37.45 -10.48 10.05
CA PRO A 86 -38.86 -10.59 10.35
C PRO A 86 -39.63 -10.71 9.02
N ALA A 87 -40.57 -11.64 8.99
CA ALA A 87 -41.57 -11.76 7.94
C ALA A 87 -42.50 -10.53 7.98
N GLY A 88 -42.95 -10.07 6.80
CA GLY A 88 -43.87 -8.94 6.61
C GLY A 88 -43.22 -7.85 5.78
N GLU A 89 -43.40 -7.89 4.45
CA GLU A 89 -44.35 -7.03 3.74
C GLU A 89 -43.80 -5.62 3.47
N ASP A 90 -43.71 -5.34 2.16
CA ASP A 90 -43.70 -4.05 1.48
C ASP A 90 -42.47 -3.12 1.48
N SER A 91 -42.12 -2.81 0.22
CA SER A 91 -41.51 -1.57 -0.28
C SER A 91 -39.98 -1.45 -0.30
N GLY A 92 -39.45 -1.47 -1.55
CA GLY A 92 -38.72 -0.34 -2.13
C GLY A 92 -37.31 -0.01 -1.61
N TYR A 93 -36.35 -0.06 -2.55
CA TYR A 93 -35.11 0.73 -2.55
C TYR A 93 -34.03 0.38 -1.49
N TYR A 94 -32.91 -0.21 -1.90
CA TYR A 94 -31.75 0.57 -2.33
C TYR A 94 -30.69 -0.31 -3.00
N SER A 95 -30.38 0.08 -4.24
CA SER A 95 -29.32 -0.41 -5.08
C SER A 95 -27.95 0.08 -4.58
N SER A 96 -26.94 -0.74 -4.89
CA SER A 96 -25.49 -0.47 -4.90
C SER A 96 -25.05 0.99 -4.89
N TYR A 97 -24.04 1.34 -4.08
CA TYR A 97 -22.81 2.04 -4.48
C TYR A 97 -21.96 2.25 -3.23
N ILE A 98 -20.82 1.54 -3.12
CA ILE A 98 -19.69 2.03 -2.32
C ILE A 98 -18.57 2.33 -3.31
N LEU A 99 -18.53 3.60 -3.70
CA LEU A 99 -17.41 4.25 -4.38
C LEU A 99 -16.33 4.56 -3.33
N TYR A 100 -15.09 4.31 -3.74
CA TYR A 100 -13.86 4.74 -3.07
C TYR A 100 -13.86 6.24 -2.75
N VAL A 101 -13.46 6.59 -1.52
CA VAL A 101 -12.54 7.70 -1.23
C VAL A 101 -11.62 7.26 -0.09
#